data_AF-A0AAV6H657-F1
#
_entry.id   AF-A0AAV6H657-F1
#
_cell.length_a   1.000
_cell.length_b   1.000
_cell.length_c   1.000
_cell.angle_alpha   90.00
_cell.angle_beta   90.00
_cell.angle_gamma   90.00
#
_symmetry.space_group_name_H-M   'P 1'
#
loop_
_entity.id
_entity.type
_entity.pdbx_description
1 polymer ?
#
loop_
_entity_poly.entity_id
_entity_poly.type
_entity_poly.pdbx_seq_one_letter_code
_entity_poly.pdbx_strand_id
1 'polypeptide(L)' 'MEWLLTAAQDRGFCWHCTESGHLLGTHRTAAYVTGLQFDVETRHVFVGDQSGQVTILKLEQDTCNLNHHL' A
#
# COMPACT_ATOMS: atom_id res chain seq x y z
N MET A 1 0.29 9.77 14.19
CA MET A 1 1.18 9.45 13.07
C MET A 1 0.32 9.28 11.84
N GLU A 2 0.53 10.12 10.84
CA GLU A 2 -0.20 10.10 9.58
C GLU A 2 0.70 9.54 8.47
N TRP A 3 0.10 8.91 7.47
CA TRP A 3 0.81 8.30 6.37
C TRP A 3 0.43 8.95 5.04
N LEU A 4 1.43 9.17 4.19
CA LEU A 4 1.23 9.46 2.78
C LEU A 4 1.31 8.14 2.00
N LEU A 5 0.18 7.73 1.42
CA LEU A 5 0.08 6.55 0.57
C LEU A 5 0.26 6.96 -0.90
N THR A 6 1.23 6.38 -1.59
CA THR A 6 1.48 6.64 -3.01
C THR A 6 1.42 5.35 -3.82
N ALA A 7 0.77 5.44 -4.97
CA ALA A 7 0.76 4.40 -5.98
C ALA A 7 1.15 5.00 -7.32
N ALA A 8 1.94 4.28 -8.10
CA ALA A 8 2.45 4.76 -9.37
C ALA A 8 2.31 3.71 -10.49
N GLN A 9 2.36 4.21 -11.73
CA GLN A 9 2.38 3.37 -12.93
C GLN A 9 3.68 2.57 -13.05
N ASP A 10 4.65 2.73 -12.15
CA ASP A 10 5.84 1.88 -12.10
C ASP A 10 5.61 0.56 -11.33
N ARG A 11 4.34 0.26 -10.99
CA ARG A 11 3.89 -0.89 -10.17
C ARG A 11 4.30 -0.79 -8.70
N GLY A 12 4.71 0.40 -8.26
CA GLY A 12 5.04 0.68 -6.88
C GLY A 12 3.82 1.16 -6.08
N PHE A 13 3.63 0.56 -4.91
CA PHE A 13 2.89 1.14 -3.80
C PHE A 13 3.88 1.44 -2.67
N CYS A 14 3.84 2.65 -2.10
CA CYS A 14 4.73 3.09 -1.03
C CYS A 14 3.95 3.84 0.04
N TRP A 15 4.42 3.82 1.29
CA TRP A 15 3.90 4.67 2.35
C TRP A 15 5.01 5.40 3.09
N HIS A 16 4.77 6.68 3.39
CA HIS A 16 5.74 7.56 4.04
C HIS A 16 5.16 8.15 5.32
N CYS A 17 6.03 8.44 6.28
CA CYS A 17 5.68 9.28 7.43
C CYS A 17 5.52 10.73 6.97
N THR A 18 4.36 11.35 7.24
CA THR A 18 4.11 12.75 6.84
C THR A 18 4.93 13.75 7.64
N GLU A 19 5.31 13.43 8.88
CA GLU A 19 6.07 14.32 9.75
C GLU A 19 7.57 14.37 9.39
N SER A 20 8.15 13.23 9.02
CA SER A 20 9.59 13.12 8.72
C SER A 20 9.92 12.99 7.24
N GLY A 21 8.93 12.68 6.39
CA GLY A 21 9.13 12.33 4.99
C GLY A 21 9.78 10.96 4.76
N HIS A 22 10.08 10.20 5.81
CA HIS A 22 10.75 8.90 5.69
C HIS A 22 9.83 7.89 4.98
N LEU A 23 10.38 7.18 4.00
CA LEU A 23 9.77 5.98 3.43
C LEU A 23 9.69 4.87 4.49
N LEU A 24 8.47 4.48 4.86
CA LEU A 24 8.21 3.44 5.86
C LEU A 24 8.16 2.04 5.22
N GLY A 25 7.81 1.96 3.93
CA GLY A 25 7.93 0.72 3.19
C GLY A 25 7.33 0.78 1.78
N THR A 26 7.51 -0.32 1.05
CA THR A 26 7.07 -0.47 -0.33
C THR A 26 6.47 -1.85 -0.58
N HIS A 27 5.59 -1.93 -1.57
CA HIS A 27 5.08 -3.16 -2.15
C HIS A 27 5.07 -3.03 -3.67
N ARG A 28 5.37 -4.13 -4.37
CA ARG A 28 5.32 -4.18 -5.82
C ARG A 28 4.18 -5.07 -6.28
N THR A 29 3.33 -4.53 -7.14
CA THR A 29 2.26 -5.26 -7.82
C THR A 29 2.78 -5.91 -9.11
N ALA A 30 2.01 -6.85 -9.66
CA ALA A 30 2.34 -7.51 -10.91
C ALA A 30 2.12 -6.59 -12.12
N ALA A 31 1.05 -5.78 -12.09
CA ALA A 31 0.69 -4.80 -13.10
C ALA A 31 0.56 -3.37 -12.52
N TYR A 32 0.26 -2.38 -13.38
CA TYR A 32 0.09 -0.99 -12.95
C TYR A 32 -1.03 -0.84 -11.93
N VAL A 33 -0.78 -0.09 -10.86
CA VAL A 33 -1.81 0.18 -9.86
C VAL A 33 -2.87 1.09 -10.46
N THR A 34 -4.13 0.66 -10.39
CA THR A 34 -5.29 1.38 -10.92
C THR A 34 -6.28 1.79 -9.84
N GLY A 35 -6.14 1.27 -8.62
CA GLY A 35 -7.00 1.63 -7.49
C GLY A 35 -6.29 1.47 -6.14
N LEU A 36 -6.62 2.36 -5.21
CA LEU A 36 -6.13 2.33 -3.85
C LEU A 36 -7.25 2.74 -2.89
N GLN A 37 -7.45 1.95 -1.84
CA GLN A 37 -8.37 2.27 -0.74
C GLN A 37 -7.70 1.93 0.59
N PHE A 38 -7.84 2.82 1.57
CA PHE A 38 -7.31 2.62 2.93
C PHE A 38 -8.46 2.54 3.92
N ASP A 39 -8.41 1.53 4.78
CA ASP A 39 -9.25 1.45 5.96
C ASP A 39 -8.48 1.91 7.20
N VAL A 40 -8.97 2.98 7.82
CA VAL A 40 -8.34 3.62 8.98
C VAL A 40 -8.44 2.74 10.23
N GLU A 41 -9.57 2.05 10.41
CA GLU A 41 -9.82 1.27 11.63
C GLU A 41 -8.86 0.09 11.74
N THR A 42 -8.74 -0.69 10.66
CA THR A 42 -7.91 -1.91 10.66
C THR A 42 -6.51 -1.72 10.08
N ARG A 43 -6.21 -0.54 9.53
CA ARG A 43 -4.95 -0.18 8.85
C ARG A 43 -4.63 -1.10 7.66
N HIS A 44 -5.66 -1.50 6.93
CA HIS A 44 -5.48 -2.24 5.68
C HIS A 44 -5.49 -1.30 4.47
N VAL A 45 -4.60 -1.56 3.52
CA VAL A 45 -4.63 -0.96 2.19
C VAL A 45 -5.03 -2.03 1.18
N PHE A 46 -6.01 -1.71 0.35
CA PHE A 46 -6.43 -2.49 -0.80
C PHE A 46 -5.79 -1.86 -2.04
N VAL A 47 -4.94 -2.62 -2.73
CA VAL A 47 -4.24 -2.20 -3.95
C VAL A 47 -4.78 -3.01 -5.12
N GLY A 48 -5.53 -2.37 -6.00
CA GLY A 48 -6.02 -2.97 -7.24
C GLY A 48 -5.07 -2.67 -8.39
N ASP A 49 -4.71 -3.69 -9.17
CA ASP A 49 -3.89 -3.52 -10.37
C ASP A 49 -4.68 -3.75 -11.67
N GLN A 50 -4.08 -3.34 -12.79
CA GLN A 50 -4.69 -3.43 -14.12
C GLN A 50 -5.05 -4.87 -14.55
N SER A 51 -4.45 -5.90 -13.94
CA SER A 51 -4.80 -7.29 -14.22
C SER A 51 -6.11 -7.72 -13.56
N GLY A 52 -6.68 -6.87 -12.70
CA GLY A 52 -7.85 -7.16 -11.89
C GLY A 52 -7.53 -7.81 -10.54
N GLN A 53 -6.24 -8.01 -10.23
CA GLN A 53 -5.82 -8.51 -8.92
C GLN A 53 -6.01 -7.43 -7.85
N VAL A 54 -6.51 -7.84 -6.68
CA VAL A 54 -6.56 -7.01 -5.48
C VAL A 54 -5.62 -7.59 -4.43
N THR A 55 -4.66 -6.79 -3.99
CA THR A 55 -3.75 -7.14 -2.88
C THR A 55 -4.16 -6.39 -1.63
N ILE A 56 -4.22 -7.10 -0.49
CA ILE A 56 -4.54 -6.53 0.81
C ILE A 56 -3.27 -6.50 1.65
N LEU A 57 -2.86 -5.31 2.07
CA LEU A 57 -1.67 -5.08 2.89
C LEU A 57 -2.10 -4.58 4.25
N LYS A 58 -1.62 -5.23 5.32
CA LYS A 58 -1.73 -4.65 6.67
C LYS A 58 -0.50 -3.78 6.91
N LEU A 59 -0.73 -2.48 7.08
CA LEU A 59 0.34 -1.55 7.38
C LEU A 59 0.57 -1.49 8.89
N GLU A 60 1.79 -1.80 9.30
CA GLU A 60 2.23 -1.67 10.69
C GLU A 60 3.28 -0.56 10.78
N GLN A 61 3.44 0.02 11.96
CA GLN A 61 4.55 0.95 12.20
C GLN A 61 5.84 0.16 11.98
N ASP A 62 6.68 0.64 11.07
CA ASP A 62 8.01 0.13 10.73
C ASP A 62 8.08 -1.24 10.03
N THR A 63 6.93 -1.89 9.73
CA THR A 63 6.89 -3.20 9.03
C THR A 63 5.63 -3.38 8.17
N CYS A 64 5.71 -4.25 7.17
CA CYS A 64 4.58 -4.68 6.33
C CYS A 64 4.38 -6.19 6.47
N ASN A 65 3.17 -6.61 6.81
CA ASN A 65 2.77 -8.01 6.83
C ASN A 65 1.77 -8.26 5.69
N LEU A 66 2.11 -9.17 4.78
CA LEU A 66 1.26 -9.58 3.67
C LEU A 66 0.20 -10.56 4.19
N ASN A 67 -1.08 -10.17 4.14
CA ASN A 67 -2.18 -11.08 4.44
C ASN A 67 -2.72 -11.65 3.12
N HIS A 68 -2.93 -12.97 3.09
CA HIS A 68 -3.16 -13.80 1.90
C HIS A 68 -4.23 -13.29 0.92
N HIS A 69 -3.99 -13.60 -0.36
CA HIS A 69 -4.79 -13.32 -1.56
C HIS A 69 -6.26 -13.77 -1.47
N LEU A 70 -7.17 -12.92 -1.97
CA LEU A 70 -8.52 -13.27 -2.42
C LEU A 70 -8.58 -13.23 -3.94
#